data_AF-A0AAE0VGX2-F1
#
_entry.id   AF-A0AAE0VGX2-F1
#
_cell.length_a   1.000
_cell.length_b   1.000
_cell.length_c   1.000
_cell.angle_alpha   90.00
_cell.angle_beta   90.00
_cell.angle_gamma   90.00
#
_symmetry.space_group_name_H-M   'P 1'
#
loop_
_entity.id
_entity.type
_entity.pdbx_description
1 polymer ?
#
loop_
_entity_poly.entity_id
_entity_poly.type
_entity_poly.pdbx_seq_one_letter_code
_entity_poly.pdbx_strand_id
1 'polypeptide(L)'
;MSGKLWCDLFYTSDRKIRYKNVSPVCQTQALTGNCDFYRCFERRFPCGRDGYVVNHATYFCDKLKLNTQYFNDEAKAAINASNVCLISHFRSLYQGDSTTCETIKQTGIEAIVECNARNAARPDYCQLVRNNWDGYWRLFSARDMYKLARLSTRVWSSLIVQSFNCGSESLQGAMGSIINQINLLKDYLG
;
A
#
# COMPACT_ATOMS: atom_id res chain seq x y z
N MET A 1 16.65 -4.42 32.78
CA MET A 1 15.94 -3.36 32.01
C MET A 1 16.97 -2.64 31.15
N SER A 2 17.15 -3.05 29.89
CA SER A 2 18.02 -2.33 28.94
C SER A 2 17.71 -2.83 27.54
N GLY A 3 17.31 -1.92 26.65
CA GLY A 3 16.98 -2.28 25.27
C GLY A 3 16.11 -1.28 24.49
N LYS A 4 15.61 -0.21 25.11
CA LYS A 4 14.72 0.76 24.45
C LYS A 4 15.34 2.07 23.98
N LEU A 5 16.61 2.38 24.28
CA LEU A 5 17.15 3.73 24.06
C LEU A 5 17.84 3.99 22.71
N TRP A 6 17.99 3.01 21.81
CA TRP A 6 18.76 3.20 20.59
C TRP A 6 17.95 3.53 19.32
N CYS A 7 16.63 3.36 19.32
CA CYS A 7 15.80 3.71 18.15
C CYS A 7 15.39 5.19 18.09
N ASP A 8 15.40 5.90 19.23
CA ASP A 8 14.80 7.23 19.32
C ASP A 8 15.72 8.38 18.85
N LEU A 9 17.03 8.16 18.71
CA LEU A 9 17.96 9.23 18.30
C LEU A 9 18.03 9.47 16.77
N PHE A 10 17.51 8.53 15.96
CA PHE A 10 17.41 8.68 14.50
C PHE A 10 15.97 8.86 13.99
N TYR A 11 14.97 8.68 14.84
CA TYR A 11 13.55 8.83 14.50
C TYR A 11 12.99 10.17 14.98
N THR A 12 13.63 11.28 14.62
CA THR A 12 13.04 12.61 14.88
C THR A 12 12.10 12.96 13.74
N SER A 13 10.80 12.75 13.97
CA SER A 13 9.65 13.19 13.16
C SER A 13 9.82 14.58 12.54
N ASP A 14 10.53 15.49 13.22
CA ASP A 14 10.48 16.94 12.94
C ASP A 14 11.75 17.53 12.31
N ARG A 15 12.76 16.73 11.97
CA ARG A 15 13.96 17.27 11.28
C ARG A 15 13.63 17.54 9.81
N LYS A 16 13.68 18.82 9.40
CA LYS A 16 13.66 19.21 7.98
C LYS A 16 14.84 18.55 7.26
N ILE A 17 14.54 17.73 6.26
CA ILE A 17 15.55 17.02 5.48
C ILE A 17 16.10 17.96 4.40
N ARG A 18 17.42 18.17 4.39
CA ARG A 18 18.09 19.09 3.44
C ARG A 18 18.26 18.49 2.04
N TYR A 19 18.12 19.39 1.08
CA TYR A 19 18.04 19.22 -0.37
C TYR A 19 19.20 18.39 -1.00
N LYS A 20 18.82 17.40 -1.81
CA LYS A 20 19.59 16.93 -2.98
C LYS A 20 18.96 17.54 -4.24
N ASN A 21 19.54 17.44 -5.43
CA ASN A 21 18.87 17.92 -6.66
C ASN A 21 17.67 17.02 -7.04
N VAL A 22 16.66 17.61 -7.68
CA VAL A 22 15.55 16.85 -8.30
C VAL A 22 16.12 16.09 -9.49
N SER A 23 15.91 14.77 -9.54
CA SER A 23 16.39 13.96 -10.66
C SER A 23 15.34 13.86 -11.77
N PRO A 24 15.69 14.16 -13.04
CA PRO A 24 14.79 13.97 -14.17
C PRO A 24 14.31 12.52 -14.33
N VAL A 25 15.19 11.54 -14.10
CA VAL A 25 14.84 10.11 -14.15
C VAL A 25 13.74 9.79 -13.13
N CYS A 26 13.86 10.32 -11.91
CA CYS A 26 12.87 10.11 -10.86
C CYS A 26 11.54 10.80 -11.21
N GLN A 27 11.56 11.97 -11.86
CA GLN A 27 10.34 12.63 -12.36
C GLN A 27 9.64 11.78 -13.42
N THR A 28 10.39 11.19 -14.35
CA THR A 28 9.84 10.27 -15.36
C THR A 28 9.23 9.04 -14.71
N GLN A 29 9.93 8.42 -13.75
CA GLN A 29 9.39 7.29 -12.98
C GLN A 29 8.10 7.66 -12.25
N ALA A 30 8.01 8.88 -11.73
CA ALA A 30 6.80 9.38 -11.08
C ALA A 30 5.61 9.46 -12.05
N LEU A 31 5.85 10.00 -13.25
CA LEU A 31 4.84 10.15 -14.30
C LEU A 31 4.28 8.82 -14.79
N THR A 32 5.10 7.77 -14.81
CA THR A 32 4.68 6.43 -15.29
C THR A 32 4.20 5.51 -14.17
N GLY A 33 4.14 5.98 -12.92
CA GLY A 33 3.81 5.14 -11.78
C GLY A 33 4.82 4.00 -11.53
N ASN A 34 6.10 4.22 -11.80
CA ASN A 34 7.13 3.20 -11.56
C ASN A 34 7.55 3.19 -10.08
N CYS A 35 7.49 2.01 -9.43
CA CYS A 35 7.87 1.82 -8.03
C CYS A 35 9.29 2.29 -7.66
N ASP A 36 10.22 2.33 -8.62
CA ASP A 36 11.57 2.85 -8.41
C ASP A 36 11.60 4.33 -8.00
N PHE A 37 10.52 5.07 -8.30
CA PHE A 37 10.34 6.42 -7.80
C PHE A 37 10.42 6.49 -6.26
N TYR A 38 9.89 5.50 -5.53
CA TYR A 38 9.97 5.51 -4.07
C TYR A 38 11.42 5.39 -3.57
N ARG A 39 12.27 4.65 -4.28
CA ARG A 39 13.72 4.59 -3.99
C ARG A 39 14.39 5.94 -4.26
N CYS A 40 14.00 6.63 -5.32
CA CYS A 40 14.42 8.01 -5.57
C CYS A 40 14.00 8.97 -4.46
N PHE A 41 12.74 8.84 -4.03
CA PHE A 41 12.14 9.68 -3.02
C PHE A 41 12.89 9.53 -1.69
N GLU A 42 13.10 8.30 -1.22
CA GLU A 42 13.85 8.01 0.00
C GLU A 42 15.30 8.51 -0.08
N ARG A 43 15.96 8.42 -1.24
CA ARG A 43 17.33 8.97 -1.39
C ARG A 43 17.37 10.49 -1.23
N ARG A 44 16.32 11.20 -1.65
CA ARG A 44 16.19 12.66 -1.54
C ARG A 44 15.77 13.08 -0.13
N PHE A 45 14.79 12.40 0.43
CA PHE A 45 14.21 12.68 1.74
C PHE A 45 14.28 11.43 2.64
N PRO A 46 15.49 11.06 3.12
CA PRO A 46 15.67 9.86 3.92
C PRO A 46 14.91 9.90 5.24
N CYS A 47 14.03 8.93 5.44
CA CYS A 47 13.32 8.65 6.68
C CYS A 47 13.75 7.32 7.32
N GLY A 48 14.63 6.58 6.67
CA GLY A 48 15.21 5.35 7.18
C GLY A 48 14.32 4.12 6.95
N ARG A 49 14.78 2.98 7.47
CA ARG A 49 14.15 1.67 7.22
C ARG A 49 12.71 1.57 7.71
N ASP A 50 12.39 2.27 8.79
CA ASP A 50 11.05 2.31 9.37
C ASP A 50 10.18 3.45 8.80
N GLY A 51 10.78 4.31 7.96
CA GLY A 51 10.09 5.40 7.28
C GLY A 51 9.00 4.90 6.35
N TYR A 52 7.97 5.73 6.14
CA TYR A 52 6.79 5.37 5.36
C TYR A 52 7.14 4.86 3.95
N VAL A 53 8.05 5.53 3.26
CA VAL A 53 8.37 5.26 1.84
C VAL A 53 8.99 3.87 1.67
N VAL A 54 9.92 3.48 2.54
CA VAL A 54 10.55 2.16 2.49
C VAL A 54 9.59 1.09 3.00
N ASN A 55 9.02 1.31 4.19
CA ASN A 55 8.28 0.28 4.89
C ASN A 55 6.88 0.03 4.30
N HIS A 56 6.25 1.03 3.66
CA HIS A 56 4.90 0.90 3.11
C HIS A 56 4.89 1.12 1.60
N ALA A 57 5.27 2.30 1.11
CA ALA A 57 5.07 2.66 -0.29
C ALA A 57 5.83 1.73 -1.26
N THR A 58 7.15 1.57 -1.05
CA THR A 58 8.00 0.66 -1.84
C THR A 58 7.53 -0.79 -1.68
N TYR A 59 7.30 -1.22 -0.44
CA TYR A 59 6.88 -2.58 -0.11
C TYR A 59 5.60 -3.00 -0.87
N PHE A 60 4.53 -2.21 -0.78
CA PHE A 60 3.26 -2.55 -1.42
C PHE A 60 3.30 -2.36 -2.93
N CYS A 61 4.04 -1.37 -3.45
CA CYS A 61 4.21 -1.18 -4.89
C CYS A 61 4.93 -2.37 -5.54
N ASP A 62 6.05 -2.81 -4.96
CA ASP A 62 6.78 -3.98 -5.46
C ASP A 62 5.96 -5.25 -5.32
N LYS A 63 5.26 -5.43 -4.19
CA LYS A 63 4.39 -6.59 -3.96
C LYS A 63 3.27 -6.66 -5.00
N LEU A 64 2.65 -5.52 -5.31
CA LEU A 64 1.64 -5.42 -6.35
C LEU A 64 2.20 -5.85 -7.70
N LYS A 65 3.37 -5.32 -8.10
CA LYS A 65 4.07 -5.70 -9.34
C LYS A 65 4.29 -7.21 -9.43
N LEU A 66 4.77 -7.82 -8.35
CA LEU A 66 5.03 -9.27 -8.25
C LEU A 66 3.77 -10.14 -8.31
N ASN A 67 2.58 -9.58 -8.07
CA ASN A 67 1.32 -10.30 -8.05
C ASN A 67 0.40 -9.92 -9.22
N THR A 68 0.83 -9.04 -10.13
CA THR A 68 0.01 -8.59 -11.27
C THR A 68 -0.48 -9.72 -12.18
N GLN A 69 0.21 -10.87 -12.22
CA GLN A 69 -0.24 -12.02 -13.00
C GLN A 69 -1.54 -12.67 -12.50
N TYR A 70 -1.95 -12.41 -11.26
CA TYR A 70 -3.20 -12.95 -10.69
C TYR A 70 -4.43 -12.09 -11.00
N PHE A 71 -4.26 -11.03 -11.78
CA PHE A 71 -5.31 -10.11 -12.15
C PHE A 71 -5.61 -10.22 -13.65
N ASN A 72 -6.87 -10.03 -14.01
CA ASN A 72 -7.27 -9.82 -15.40
C ASN A 72 -6.83 -8.42 -15.88
N ASP A 73 -6.96 -8.16 -17.18
CA ASP A 73 -6.42 -6.93 -17.76
C ASP A 73 -7.13 -5.67 -17.28
N GLU A 74 -8.42 -5.77 -16.98
CA GLU A 74 -9.20 -4.68 -16.39
C GLU A 74 -8.67 -4.30 -15.00
N ALA A 75 -8.43 -5.29 -14.15
CA ALA A 75 -7.88 -5.05 -12.82
C ALA A 75 -6.44 -4.56 -12.87
N LYS A 76 -5.60 -5.08 -13.79
CA LYS A 76 -4.26 -4.53 -14.02
C LYS A 76 -4.31 -3.05 -14.39
N ALA A 77 -5.24 -2.64 -15.25
CA ALA A 77 -5.41 -1.25 -15.63
C ALA A 77 -5.84 -0.37 -14.44
N ALA A 78 -6.82 -0.82 -13.65
CA ALA A 78 -7.26 -0.10 -12.45
C ALA A 78 -6.15 0.00 -11.39
N ILE A 79 -5.41 -1.08 -11.17
CA ILE A 79 -4.24 -1.14 -10.28
C ILE A 79 -3.17 -0.15 -10.74
N ASN A 80 -2.84 -0.14 -12.03
CA ASN A 80 -1.86 0.78 -12.59
C ASN A 80 -2.31 2.24 -12.44
N ALA A 81 -3.57 2.55 -12.73
CA ALA A 81 -4.15 3.88 -12.52
C ALA A 81 -4.07 4.32 -11.05
N SER A 82 -4.33 3.40 -10.12
CA SER A 82 -4.15 3.63 -8.68
C SER A 82 -2.71 4.01 -8.35
N ASN A 83 -1.75 3.26 -8.89
CA ASN A 83 -0.34 3.45 -8.59
C ASN A 83 0.19 4.79 -9.14
N VAL A 84 -0.24 5.16 -10.36
CA VAL A 84 0.02 6.49 -10.94
C VAL A 84 -0.58 7.58 -10.06
N CYS A 85 -1.83 7.42 -9.62
CA CYS A 85 -2.47 8.37 -8.68
C CYS A 85 -1.65 8.50 -7.39
N LEU A 86 -1.31 7.39 -6.72
CA LEU A 86 -0.54 7.37 -5.47
C LEU A 86 0.79 8.11 -5.62
N ILE A 87 1.55 7.78 -6.65
CA ILE A 87 2.87 8.36 -6.91
C ILE A 87 2.76 9.86 -7.25
N SER A 88 1.66 10.30 -7.88
CA SER A 88 1.47 11.73 -8.19
C SER A 88 1.45 12.62 -6.94
N HIS A 89 0.89 12.17 -5.81
CA HIS A 89 0.92 12.92 -4.55
C HIS A 89 2.34 13.11 -4.02
N PHE A 90 3.17 12.07 -4.13
CA PHE A 90 4.58 12.14 -3.76
C PHE A 90 5.40 12.94 -4.75
N ARG A 91 5.03 13.00 -6.03
CA ARG A 91 5.73 13.81 -7.03
C ARG A 91 5.72 15.29 -6.65
N SER A 92 4.57 15.80 -6.20
CA SER A 92 4.44 17.19 -5.72
C SER A 92 5.36 17.45 -4.53
N LEU A 93 5.42 16.53 -3.56
CA LEU A 93 6.39 16.61 -2.46
C LEU A 93 7.85 16.54 -2.93
N TYR A 94 8.15 15.66 -3.90
CA TYR A 94 9.50 15.45 -4.44
C TYR A 94 10.07 16.70 -5.11
N GLN A 95 9.21 17.53 -5.72
CA GLN A 95 9.59 18.79 -6.35
C GLN A 95 9.91 19.90 -5.34
N GLY A 96 9.45 19.77 -4.09
CA GLY A 96 9.72 20.75 -3.04
C GLY A 96 11.17 20.73 -2.54
N ASP A 97 11.57 21.81 -1.88
CA ASP A 97 12.93 21.98 -1.35
C ASP A 97 13.17 21.20 -0.05
N SER A 98 12.12 20.99 0.74
CA SER A 98 12.21 20.26 2.02
C SER A 98 10.85 19.67 2.41
N THR A 99 10.90 18.64 3.25
CA THR A 99 9.73 18.03 3.90
C THR A 99 10.16 17.33 5.20
N THR A 100 9.21 16.74 5.93
CA THR A 100 9.47 15.92 7.12
C THR A 100 8.93 14.50 6.92
N CYS A 101 9.41 13.55 7.71
CA CYS A 101 8.94 12.17 7.63
C CYS A 101 7.46 12.02 8.00
N GLU A 102 6.96 12.86 8.90
CA GLU A 102 5.54 12.88 9.23
C GLU A 102 4.69 13.42 8.06
N THR A 103 5.12 14.51 7.40
CA THR A 103 4.44 14.99 6.19
C THR A 103 4.41 13.92 5.10
N ILE A 104 5.53 13.23 4.87
CA ILE A 104 5.62 12.12 3.90
C ILE A 104 4.64 11.00 4.23
N LYS A 105 4.56 10.60 5.50
CA LYS A 105 3.64 9.57 5.98
C LYS A 105 2.18 9.99 5.80
N GLN A 106 1.85 11.21 6.20
CA GLN A 106 0.49 11.74 6.11
C GLN A 106 0.04 11.86 4.65
N THR A 107 0.90 12.38 3.76
CA THR A 107 0.63 12.40 2.32
C THR A 107 0.39 11.00 1.75
N GLY A 108 1.15 10.00 2.21
CA GLY A 108 0.93 8.62 1.80
C GLY A 108 -0.41 8.05 2.27
N ILE A 109 -0.81 8.32 3.50
CA ILE A 109 -2.12 7.92 4.05
C ILE A 109 -3.25 8.58 3.24
N GLU A 110 -3.15 9.88 2.98
CA GLU A 110 -4.16 10.63 2.21
C GLU A 110 -4.25 10.13 0.77
N ALA A 111 -3.12 9.93 0.10
CA ALA A 111 -3.06 9.40 -1.26
C ALA A 111 -3.73 8.02 -1.34
N ILE A 112 -3.49 7.13 -0.37
CA ILE A 112 -4.15 5.81 -0.33
C ILE A 112 -5.66 5.97 -0.22
N VAL A 113 -6.15 6.82 0.69
CA VAL A 113 -7.60 6.99 0.87
C VAL A 113 -8.24 7.57 -0.39
N GLU A 114 -7.64 8.61 -0.97
CA GLU A 114 -8.17 9.29 -2.15
C GLU A 114 -8.13 8.40 -3.40
N CYS A 115 -6.97 7.83 -3.73
CA CYS A 115 -6.80 7.06 -4.95
C CYS A 115 -7.62 5.77 -4.95
N ASN A 116 -7.82 5.14 -3.79
CA ASN A 116 -8.73 3.99 -3.70
C ASN A 116 -10.19 4.39 -3.79
N ALA A 117 -10.59 5.50 -3.18
CA ALA A 117 -11.96 6.01 -3.29
C ALA A 117 -12.34 6.28 -4.76
N ARG A 118 -11.41 6.77 -5.59
CA ARG A 118 -11.63 6.95 -7.04
C ARG A 118 -11.94 5.63 -7.76
N ASN A 119 -11.27 4.53 -7.40
CA ASN A 119 -11.62 3.22 -7.95
C ASN A 119 -12.93 2.70 -7.42
N ALA A 120 -13.17 2.86 -6.12
CA ALA A 120 -14.38 2.39 -5.45
C ALA A 120 -15.64 3.10 -5.96
N ALA A 121 -15.50 4.34 -6.46
CA ALA A 121 -16.57 5.10 -7.09
C ALA A 121 -16.95 4.60 -8.50
N ARG A 122 -16.21 3.64 -9.08
CA ARG A 122 -16.59 3.08 -10.38
C ARG A 122 -17.86 2.23 -10.26
N PRO A 123 -18.79 2.30 -11.22
CA PRO A 123 -20.01 1.48 -11.20
C PRO A 123 -19.75 -0.03 -11.17
N ASP A 124 -18.63 -0.45 -11.75
CA ASP A 124 -18.21 -1.85 -11.88
C ASP A 124 -17.24 -2.30 -10.78
N TYR A 125 -16.93 -1.47 -9.77
CA TYR A 125 -15.90 -1.77 -8.78
C TYR A 125 -16.09 -3.13 -8.09
N CYS A 126 -17.32 -3.44 -7.64
CA CYS A 126 -17.56 -4.72 -7.00
C CYS A 126 -17.45 -5.91 -7.96
N GLN A 127 -17.81 -5.74 -9.24
CA GLN A 127 -17.60 -6.76 -10.25
C GLN A 127 -16.09 -6.97 -10.50
N LEU A 128 -15.32 -5.89 -10.59
CA LEU A 128 -13.86 -5.93 -10.72
C LEU A 128 -13.22 -6.71 -9.57
N VAL A 129 -13.63 -6.43 -8.32
CA VAL A 129 -13.14 -7.13 -7.12
C VAL A 129 -13.51 -8.61 -7.15
N ARG A 130 -14.78 -8.95 -7.43
CA ARG A 130 -15.23 -10.36 -7.49
C ARG A 130 -14.51 -11.16 -8.57
N ASN A 131 -14.36 -10.61 -9.77
CA ASN A 131 -13.68 -11.26 -10.88
C ASN A 131 -12.17 -11.47 -10.64
N ASN A 132 -11.60 -10.79 -9.65
CA ASN A 132 -10.18 -10.83 -9.32
C ASN A 132 -9.93 -11.20 -7.85
N TRP A 133 -10.89 -11.87 -7.20
CA TRP A 133 -10.86 -12.11 -5.76
C TRP A 133 -9.59 -12.84 -5.29
N ASP A 134 -9.16 -13.86 -6.03
CA ASP A 134 -7.92 -14.60 -5.73
C ASP A 134 -6.67 -13.69 -5.80
N GLY A 135 -6.60 -12.78 -6.78
CA GLY A 135 -5.53 -11.80 -6.88
C GLY A 135 -5.48 -10.84 -5.69
N TYR A 136 -6.64 -10.30 -5.27
CA TYR A 136 -6.73 -9.44 -4.09
C TYR A 136 -6.36 -10.18 -2.80
N TRP A 137 -6.77 -11.44 -2.65
CA TRP A 137 -6.44 -12.26 -1.48
C TRP A 137 -4.94 -12.58 -1.40
N ARG A 138 -4.31 -12.91 -2.54
CA ARG A 138 -2.86 -13.16 -2.60
C ARG A 138 -2.03 -11.91 -2.35
N LEU A 139 -2.56 -10.74 -2.71
CA LEU A 139 -1.88 -9.47 -2.51
C LEU A 139 -1.69 -9.13 -1.02
N PHE A 140 -2.60 -9.52 -0.13
CA PHE A 140 -2.54 -9.17 1.29
C PHE A 140 -2.42 -10.40 2.19
N SER A 141 -1.25 -10.59 2.81
CA SER A 141 -1.10 -11.59 3.88
C SER A 141 -1.67 -11.06 5.20
N ALA A 142 -1.89 -11.94 6.18
CA ALA A 142 -2.27 -11.54 7.54
C ALA A 142 -1.31 -10.50 8.16
N ARG A 143 -0.01 -10.61 7.86
CA ARG A 143 1.00 -9.64 8.29
C ARG A 143 0.80 -8.27 7.65
N ASP A 144 0.42 -8.24 6.37
CA ASP A 144 0.15 -6.99 5.65
C ASP A 144 -1.11 -6.32 6.15
N MET A 145 -2.13 -7.12 6.43
CA MET A 145 -3.36 -6.65 7.04
C MET A 145 -3.07 -5.96 8.38
N TYR A 146 -2.30 -6.62 9.26
CA TYR A 146 -1.87 -6.03 10.53
C TYR A 146 -1.05 -4.74 10.33
N LYS A 147 -0.17 -4.72 9.33
CA LYS A 147 0.65 -3.53 9.00
C LYS A 147 -0.22 -2.34 8.58
N LEU A 148 -1.21 -2.57 7.70
CA LEU A 148 -2.15 -1.53 7.25
C LEU A 148 -3.05 -1.04 8.39
N ALA A 149 -3.55 -1.96 9.23
CA ALA A 149 -4.36 -1.62 10.40
C ALA A 149 -3.59 -0.71 11.39
N ARG A 150 -2.28 -0.93 11.56
CA ARG A 150 -1.42 -0.07 12.39
C ARG A 150 -1.01 1.24 11.73
N LEU A 151 -1.00 1.29 10.40
CA LEU A 151 -0.66 2.51 9.68
C LEU A 151 -1.75 3.57 9.87
N SER A 152 -3.01 3.23 9.58
CA SER A 152 -4.17 4.11 9.75
C SER A 152 -5.46 3.32 9.60
N THR A 153 -6.42 3.56 10.50
CA THR A 153 -7.78 3.01 10.37
C THR A 153 -8.47 3.47 9.08
N ARG A 154 -8.15 4.66 8.58
CA ARG A 154 -8.68 5.17 7.30
C ARG A 154 -8.17 4.36 6.10
N VAL A 155 -6.87 4.04 6.11
CA VAL A 155 -6.25 3.18 5.09
C VAL A 155 -6.83 1.77 5.12
N TRP A 156 -6.99 1.22 6.32
CA TRP A 156 -7.63 -0.08 6.50
C TRP A 156 -9.04 -0.10 5.91
N SER A 157 -9.87 0.89 6.25
CA SER A 157 -11.23 0.99 5.73
C SER A 157 -11.29 1.19 4.22
N SER A 158 -10.39 2.01 3.64
CA SER A 158 -10.41 2.29 2.20
C SER A 158 -9.93 1.11 1.34
N LEU A 159 -9.03 0.27 1.86
CA LEU A 159 -8.49 -0.88 1.11
C LEU A 159 -9.27 -2.17 1.38
N ILE A 160 -9.50 -2.46 2.66
CA ILE A 160 -9.94 -3.78 3.09
C ILE A 160 -11.46 -3.81 3.19
N VAL A 161 -12.06 -2.93 4.02
CA VAL A 161 -13.51 -2.97 4.26
C VAL A 161 -14.29 -2.79 2.96
N GLN A 162 -13.88 -1.87 2.08
CA GLN A 162 -14.52 -1.68 0.77
C GLN A 162 -14.45 -2.94 -0.12
N SER A 163 -13.27 -3.55 -0.24
CA SER A 163 -13.09 -4.78 -1.03
C SER A 163 -13.90 -5.95 -0.45
N PHE A 164 -13.94 -6.08 0.87
CA PHE A 164 -14.73 -7.12 1.56
C PHE A 164 -16.23 -6.91 1.41
N ASN A 165 -16.72 -5.67 1.41
CA ASN A 165 -18.14 -5.39 1.15
C ASN A 165 -18.55 -5.89 -0.25
N CYS A 166 -17.69 -5.72 -1.25
CA CYS A 166 -17.91 -6.26 -2.60
C CYS A 166 -17.75 -7.79 -2.69
N GLY A 167 -16.82 -8.36 -1.90
CA GLY A 167 -16.51 -9.79 -1.87
C GLY A 167 -17.41 -10.61 -0.94
N SER A 168 -18.31 -9.99 -0.17
CA SER A 168 -19.15 -10.66 0.83
C SER A 168 -20.03 -11.79 0.24
N GLU A 169 -20.45 -11.66 -1.02
CA GLU A 169 -21.14 -12.71 -1.77
C GLU A 169 -20.18 -13.86 -2.18
N SER A 170 -18.92 -13.55 -2.50
CA SER A 170 -17.86 -14.55 -2.80
C SER A 170 -17.28 -15.19 -1.53
N LEU A 171 -17.38 -14.52 -0.38
CA LEU A 171 -16.96 -14.99 0.94
C LEU A 171 -17.83 -16.11 1.48
N GLN A 172 -19.10 -16.25 1.08
CA GLN A 172 -19.87 -17.45 1.44
C GLN A 172 -19.22 -18.73 0.87
N GLY A 173 -18.67 -18.66 -0.35
CA GLY A 173 -17.90 -19.76 -0.94
C GLY A 173 -16.50 -19.93 -0.31
N ALA A 174 -15.78 -18.83 -0.09
CA ALA A 174 -14.41 -18.88 0.44
C ALA A 174 -14.34 -19.20 1.95
N MET A 175 -15.27 -18.66 2.77
CA MET A 175 -15.38 -19.02 4.18
C MET A 175 -15.83 -20.47 4.37
N GLY A 176 -16.63 -21.03 3.46
CA GLY A 176 -16.90 -22.47 3.43
C GLY A 176 -15.61 -23.30 3.28
N SER A 177 -14.68 -22.86 2.44
CA SER A 177 -13.37 -23.51 2.27
C SER A 177 -12.46 -23.34 3.49
N ILE A 178 -12.42 -22.15 4.09
CA ILE A 178 -11.62 -21.88 5.30
C ILE A 178 -12.18 -22.64 6.52
N ILE A 179 -13.51 -22.68 6.69
CA ILE A 179 -14.17 -23.47 7.73
C ILE A 179 -13.89 -24.96 7.51
N ASN A 180 -13.96 -25.46 6.27
CA ASN A 180 -13.58 -26.84 5.97
C ASN A 180 -12.09 -27.11 6.28
N GLN A 181 -11.17 -26.22 5.94
CA GLN A 181 -9.75 -26.41 6.26
C GLN A 181 -9.49 -26.37 7.77
N ILE A 182 -10.18 -25.50 8.51
CA ILE A 182 -10.13 -25.45 9.97
C ILE A 182 -10.74 -26.71 10.59
N ASN A 183 -11.84 -27.22 10.04
CA ASN A 183 -12.48 -28.45 10.53
C ASN A 183 -11.63 -29.69 10.23
N LEU A 184 -11.04 -29.79 9.03
CA LEU A 184 -10.08 -30.86 8.69
C LEU A 184 -8.83 -30.82 9.58
N LEU A 185 -8.37 -29.62 9.97
CA LEU A 185 -7.28 -29.46 10.94
C LEU A 185 -7.71 -29.82 12.37
N LYS A 186 -8.98 -29.60 12.73
CA LYS A 186 -9.53 -30.03 14.03
C LYS A 186 -9.69 -31.55 14.08
N ASP A 187 -10.25 -32.18 13.05
CA ASP A 187 -10.44 -33.64 12.97
C ASP A 187 -9.09 -34.40 12.95
N TYR A 188 -8.02 -33.76 12.46
CA TYR A 188 -6.66 -34.30 12.53
C TYR A 188 -6.00 -34.14 13.91
N LEU A 189 -6.49 -33.21 14.74
CA LEU A 189 -5.91 -32.85 16.04
C LEU A 189 -6.80 -33.22 17.25
N GLY A 190 -8.04 -33.66 17.04
CA GLY A 190 -9.00 -34.08 18.07
C GLY A 190 -10.42 -33.59 17.83
#